data_AF-A0A2V9N2G0-F1
#
_entry.id   AF-A0A2V9N2G0-F1
#
_cell.length_a   1.000
_cell.length_b   1.000
_cell.length_c   1.000
_cell.angle_alpha   90.00
_cell.angle_beta   90.00
_cell.angle_gamma   90.00
#
_symmetry.space_group_name_H-M   'P 1'
#
loop_
_entity.id
_entity.type
_entity.pdbx_description
1 polymer ?
#
loop_
_entity_poly.entity_id
_entity_poly.type
_entity_poly.pdbx_seq_one_letter_code
_entity_poly.pdbx_strand_id
1 'polypeptide(L)'
;MPRLIKPVVQVLVGPETRATNSSKARQSLAACAERAYTGAMRTAWKKIRYRLEWLALKSATKFLPLLSRKACYRLALLLGSLGAMLDRRGRRVALSNLRVAFGDEISSERRAQIVRESYQHFARTMLDFFWSPR
;
A
#
# COMPACT_ATOMS: atom_id res chain seq x y z
N MET A 1 -58.41 -32.60 6.91
CA MET A 1 -57.06 -32.76 7.47
C MET A 1 -56.81 -34.26 7.66
N PRO A 2 -55.61 -34.83 7.40
CA PRO A 2 -54.37 -34.26 6.90
C PRO A 2 -53.82 -34.97 5.63
N ARG A 3 -52.71 -34.43 5.13
CA ARG A 3 -52.06 -34.64 3.82
C ARG A 3 -51.42 -36.03 3.69
N LEU A 4 -51.60 -36.67 2.52
CA LEU A 4 -50.79 -37.81 2.10
C LEU A 4 -49.38 -37.33 1.70
N ILE A 5 -48.41 -38.03 2.28
CA ILE A 5 -46.99 -37.74 2.33
C ILE A 5 -46.35 -38.15 1.00
N LYS A 6 -45.50 -37.26 0.46
CA LYS A 6 -44.64 -37.49 -0.72
C LYS A 6 -43.81 -38.77 -0.56
N PRO A 7 -43.60 -39.54 -1.64
CA PRO A 7 -42.31 -40.20 -1.80
C PRO A 7 -41.88 -40.17 -3.28
N VAL A 8 -41.42 -39.02 -3.75
CA VAL A 8 -40.63 -38.93 -4.99
C VAL A 8 -39.48 -37.95 -4.75
N VAL A 9 -38.59 -38.27 -3.82
CA VAL A 9 -37.26 -37.65 -3.74
C VAL A 9 -36.28 -38.66 -3.15
N GLN A 10 -36.24 -39.89 -3.70
CA GLN A 10 -35.18 -40.83 -3.29
C GLN A 10 -34.89 -41.91 -4.32
N VAL A 11 -34.86 -41.57 -5.61
CA VAL A 11 -34.26 -42.45 -6.62
C VAL A 11 -33.52 -41.54 -7.59
N LEU A 12 -32.26 -41.89 -7.91
CA LEU A 12 -31.24 -41.16 -8.72
C LEU A 12 -30.34 -40.14 -8.00
N VAL A 13 -29.63 -40.58 -6.96
CA VAL A 13 -28.29 -40.02 -6.64
C VAL A 13 -27.26 -40.97 -7.22
N GLY A 14 -27.00 -40.86 -8.52
CA GLY A 14 -25.99 -41.66 -9.22
C GLY A 14 -24.55 -41.25 -8.83
N PRO A 15 -23.55 -42.15 -8.96
CA PRO A 15 -22.15 -41.92 -8.56
C PRO A 15 -21.51 -40.65 -9.17
N GLU A 16 -21.98 -40.24 -10.35
CA GLU A 16 -21.64 -38.98 -11.04
C GLU A 16 -21.90 -37.71 -10.22
N THR A 17 -23.03 -37.65 -9.49
CA THR A 17 -23.36 -36.50 -8.63
C THR A 17 -22.51 -36.42 -7.35
N ARG A 18 -21.99 -37.56 -6.88
CA ARG A 18 -21.08 -37.62 -5.73
C ARG A 18 -19.69 -37.11 -6.09
N ALA A 19 -19.17 -37.49 -7.26
CA ALA A 19 -17.85 -37.09 -7.74
C ALA A 19 -17.78 -35.57 -8.03
N THR A 20 -18.82 -35.01 -8.64
CA THR A 20 -18.92 -33.57 -8.94
C THR A 20 -19.06 -32.72 -7.67
N ASN A 21 -19.82 -33.18 -6.66
CA ASN A 21 -19.91 -32.51 -5.36
C ASN A 21 -18.58 -32.55 -4.58
N SER A 22 -17.87 -33.69 -4.60
CA SER A 22 -16.54 -33.77 -3.97
C SER A 22 -15.50 -32.88 -4.65
N SER A 23 -15.55 -32.74 -5.98
CA SER A 23 -14.66 -31.84 -6.74
C SER A 23 -14.93 -30.37 -6.42
N LYS A 24 -16.20 -29.93 -6.46
CA LYS A 24 -16.60 -28.54 -6.13
C LYS A 24 -16.27 -28.19 -4.67
N ALA A 25 -16.52 -29.11 -3.73
CA ALA A 25 -16.16 -28.90 -2.33
C ALA A 25 -14.65 -28.68 -2.16
N ARG A 26 -13.82 -29.50 -2.82
CA ARG A 26 -12.34 -29.34 -2.81
C ARG A 26 -11.90 -28.00 -3.42
N GLN A 27 -12.50 -27.57 -4.52
CA GLN A 27 -12.21 -26.27 -5.14
C GLN A 27 -12.57 -25.10 -4.22
N SER A 28 -13.73 -25.15 -3.55
CA SER A 28 -14.11 -24.11 -2.58
C SER A 28 -13.20 -24.05 -1.36
N LEU A 29 -12.74 -25.21 -0.86
CA LEU A 29 -11.80 -25.29 0.26
C LEU A 29 -10.44 -24.72 -0.12
N ALA A 30 -9.94 -25.03 -1.33
CA ALA A 30 -8.70 -24.47 -1.85
C ALA A 30 -8.77 -22.94 -1.99
N ALA A 31 -9.87 -22.41 -2.55
CA ALA A 31 -10.07 -20.97 -2.68
C ALA A 31 -10.17 -20.25 -1.32
N CYS A 32 -10.85 -20.86 -0.34
CA CYS A 32 -10.90 -20.34 1.03
C CYS A 32 -9.52 -20.36 1.70
N ALA A 33 -8.74 -21.42 1.50
CA ALA A 33 -7.38 -21.53 2.04
C ALA A 33 -6.44 -20.46 1.44
N GLU A 34 -6.50 -20.23 0.12
CA GLU A 34 -5.71 -19.19 -0.54
C GLU A 34 -6.10 -17.77 -0.07
N ARG A 35 -7.41 -17.52 0.11
CA ARG A 35 -7.91 -16.22 0.60
C ARG A 35 -7.53 -15.98 2.07
N ALA A 36 -7.58 -17.03 2.90
CA ALA A 36 -7.11 -16.99 4.27
C ALA A 36 -5.60 -16.76 4.36
N TYR A 37 -4.80 -17.44 3.53
CA TYR A 37 -3.36 -17.26 3.44
C TYR A 37 -2.98 -15.84 3.03
N THR A 38 -3.59 -15.30 1.97
CA THR A 38 -3.36 -13.90 1.56
C THR A 38 -3.82 -12.90 2.63
N GLY A 39 -4.89 -13.20 3.37
CA GLY A 39 -5.34 -12.42 4.51
C GLY A 39 -4.34 -12.40 5.67
N ALA A 40 -3.84 -13.57 6.05
CA ALA A 40 -2.83 -13.73 7.09
C ALA A 40 -1.52 -13.03 6.70
N MET A 41 -1.07 -13.20 5.45
CA MET A 41 0.14 -12.58 4.92
C MET A 41 0.03 -11.04 4.88
N ARG A 42 -1.12 -10.50 4.46
CA ARG A 42 -1.40 -9.05 4.56
C ARG A 42 -1.34 -8.55 6.00
N THR A 43 -1.84 -9.33 6.95
CA THR A 43 -1.87 -8.95 8.37
C THR A 43 -0.47 -9.00 8.99
N ALA A 44 0.32 -10.01 8.68
CA ALA A 44 1.72 -10.11 9.08
C ALA A 44 2.55 -8.96 8.49
N TRP A 45 2.36 -8.66 7.19
CA TRP A 45 3.01 -7.53 6.53
C TRP A 45 2.67 -6.19 7.20
N LYS A 46 1.40 -5.96 7.55
CA LYS A 46 1.00 -4.77 8.30
C LYS A 46 1.74 -4.66 9.63
N LYS A 47 1.84 -5.74 10.42
CA LYS A 47 2.58 -5.73 11.70
C LYS A 47 4.06 -5.42 11.50
N ILE A 48 4.70 -6.01 10.50
CA ILE A 48 6.11 -5.73 10.17
C ILE A 48 6.26 -4.25 9.77
N ARG A 49 5.40 -3.76 8.88
CA ARG A 49 5.39 -2.36 8.47
C ARG A 49 5.24 -1.41 9.67
N TYR A 50 4.30 -1.66 10.58
CA TYR A 50 4.12 -0.83 11.77
C TYR A 50 5.34 -0.85 12.69
N ARG A 51 5.99 -2.02 12.85
CA ARG A 51 7.24 -2.10 13.63
C ARG A 51 8.37 -1.30 12.98
N LEU A 52 8.49 -1.36 11.66
CA LEU A 52 9.46 -0.58 10.90
C LEU A 52 9.17 0.92 10.98
N GLU A 53 7.90 1.32 10.84
CA GLU A 53 7.47 2.72 11.01
C GLU A 53 7.80 3.23 12.42
N TRP A 54 7.46 2.46 13.45
CA TRP A 54 7.77 2.82 14.84
C TRP A 54 9.27 2.92 15.10
N LEU A 55 10.05 1.93 14.62
CA LEU A 55 11.50 1.92 14.80
C LEU A 55 12.16 3.09 14.06
N ALA A 56 11.73 3.36 12.82
CA ALA A 56 12.19 4.49 12.03
C ALA A 56 11.90 5.81 12.75
N LEU A 57 10.67 6.05 13.21
CA LEU A 57 10.32 7.26 13.96
C LEU A 57 11.11 7.40 15.26
N LYS A 58 11.21 6.32 16.04
CA LYS A 58 11.96 6.32 17.30
C LYS A 58 13.44 6.63 17.08
N SER A 59 14.04 6.01 16.06
CA SER A 59 15.43 6.29 15.68
C SER A 59 15.58 7.74 15.22
N ALA A 60 14.67 8.22 14.36
CA ALA A 60 14.64 9.58 13.85
C ALA A 60 14.62 10.62 14.98
N THR A 61 13.75 10.47 15.98
CA THR A 61 13.70 11.39 17.13
C THR A 61 14.99 11.49 17.94
N LYS A 62 15.84 10.46 17.91
CA LYS A 62 17.14 10.47 18.60
C LYS A 62 18.27 10.97 17.71
N PHE A 63 18.31 10.53 16.46
CA PHE A 63 19.40 10.83 15.55
C PHE A 63 19.28 12.22 14.94
N LEU A 64 18.08 12.65 14.53
CA LEU A 64 17.90 13.96 13.89
C LEU A 64 18.46 15.11 14.74
N PRO A 65 18.11 15.27 16.03
CA PRO A 65 18.63 16.37 16.85
C PRO A 65 20.16 16.46 16.94
N LEU A 66 20.86 15.34 16.74
CA LEU A 66 22.33 15.25 16.76
C LEU A 66 22.97 15.61 15.41
N LEU A 67 22.20 15.61 14.31
CA LEU A 67 22.71 16.02 13.00
C LEU A 67 22.91 17.54 12.95
N SER A 68 24.04 17.96 12.39
CA SER A 68 24.22 19.36 12.01
C SER A 68 23.17 19.80 10.99
N ARG A 69 22.85 21.10 10.96
CA ARG A 69 21.85 21.64 10.03
C ARG A 69 22.17 21.38 8.56
N LYS A 70 23.46 21.34 8.20
CA LYS A 70 23.93 20.97 6.85
C LYS A 70 23.67 19.49 6.53
N ALA A 71 23.88 18.60 7.50
CA ALA A 71 23.62 17.17 7.33
C ALA A 71 22.12 16.89 7.19
N CYS A 72 21.27 17.56 7.99
CA CYS A 72 19.82 17.50 7.86
C CYS A 72 19.34 17.97 6.47
N TYR A 73 19.91 19.07 5.97
CA TYR A 73 19.61 19.55 4.62
C TYR A 73 19.97 18.53 3.53
N ARG A 74 21.18 17.95 3.58
CA ARG A 74 21.60 16.89 2.63
C ARG A 74 20.70 15.66 2.72
N LEU A 75 20.29 15.29 3.94
CA LEU A 75 19.37 14.19 4.18
C LEU A 75 17.99 14.48 3.57
N ALA A 76 17.46 15.70 3.71
CA ALA A 76 16.21 16.11 3.07
C ALA A 76 16.28 16.02 1.54
N LEU A 77 17.38 16.49 0.93
CA LEU A 77 17.59 16.39 -0.51
C LEU A 77 17.61 14.92 -0.98
N LEU A 78 18.32 14.07 -0.24
CA LEU A 78 18.40 12.63 -0.54
C LEU A 78 17.03 11.96 -0.40
N LEU A 79 16.37 12.12 0.75
CA LEU A 79 15.07 11.53 1.05
C LEU A 79 13.98 12.01 0.09
N GLY A 80 13.95 13.31 -0.23
CA GLY A 80 13.02 13.86 -1.20
C GLY A 80 13.25 13.33 -2.61
N SER A 81 14.51 13.20 -3.03
CA SER A 81 14.83 12.62 -4.34
C SER A 81 14.43 11.14 -4.42
N LEU A 82 14.71 10.36 -3.37
CA LEU A 82 14.26 8.98 -3.26
C LEU A 82 12.73 8.88 -3.24
N GLY A 83 12.06 9.76 -2.49
CA GLY A 83 10.60 9.86 -2.45
C GLY A 83 10.01 10.09 -3.83
N ALA A 84 10.54 11.03 -4.60
CA ALA A 84 10.10 11.30 -5.98
C ALA A 84 10.34 10.11 -6.93
N MET A 85 11.37 9.30 -6.69
CA MET A 85 11.66 8.10 -7.50
C MET A 85 10.76 6.91 -7.14
N LEU A 86 10.53 6.69 -5.84
CA LEU A 86 9.81 5.53 -5.32
C LEU A 86 8.28 5.73 -5.35
N ASP A 87 7.80 6.94 -5.10
CA ASP A 87 6.38 7.28 -5.13
C ASP A 87 5.90 7.55 -6.57
N ARG A 88 5.81 6.48 -7.35
CA ARG A 88 5.33 6.53 -8.74
C ARG A 88 3.92 7.11 -8.86
N ARG A 89 3.06 6.84 -7.87
CA ARG A 89 1.66 7.30 -7.90
C ARG A 89 1.59 8.80 -7.61
N GLY A 90 2.21 9.27 -6.54
CA GLY A 90 2.25 10.70 -6.21
C GLY A 90 2.96 11.52 -7.27
N ARG A 91 4.09 11.03 -7.81
CA ARG A 91 4.77 11.68 -8.94
C ARG A 91 3.85 11.86 -10.15
N ARG A 92 3.06 10.84 -10.50
CA ARG A 92 2.12 10.91 -11.62
C ARG A 92 1.04 11.97 -11.37
N VAL A 93 0.50 12.03 -10.16
CA VAL A 93 -0.50 13.04 -9.77
C VAL A 93 0.11 14.44 -9.84
N ALA A 94 1.29 14.65 -9.26
CA ALA A 94 1.97 15.95 -9.28
C ALA A 94 2.27 16.44 -10.71
N LEU A 95 2.76 15.56 -11.59
CA LEU A 95 2.98 15.89 -13.00
C LEU A 95 1.68 16.24 -13.72
N SER A 96 0.59 15.52 -13.44
CA SER A 96 -0.73 15.83 -13.99
C SER A 96 -1.21 17.20 -13.53
N ASN A 97 -1.06 17.51 -12.23
CA ASN A 97 -1.43 18.81 -11.68
C ASN A 97 -0.64 19.94 -12.34
N LEU A 98 0.67 19.78 -12.52
CA LEU A 98 1.50 20.77 -13.20
C LEU A 98 1.14 20.93 -14.68
N ARG A 99 0.75 19.86 -15.37
CA ARG A 99 0.28 19.94 -16.76
C ARG A 99 -1.04 20.71 -16.87
N VAL A 100 -1.97 20.48 -15.94
CA VAL A 100 -3.25 21.22 -15.91
C VAL A 100 -3.03 22.69 -15.55
N ALA A 101 -2.15 22.98 -14.59
CA ALA A 101 -1.92 24.34 -14.11
C ALA A 101 -1.11 25.21 -15.08
N PHE A 102 -0.09 24.65 -15.74
CA PHE A 102 0.85 25.40 -16.57
C PHE A 102 0.75 25.10 -18.06
N GLY A 103 -0.16 24.22 -18.49
CA GLY A 103 -0.34 23.88 -19.90
C GLY A 103 0.99 23.45 -20.56
N ASP A 104 1.37 24.10 -21.66
CA ASP A 104 2.63 23.87 -22.37
C ASP A 104 3.68 24.98 -22.13
N GLU A 105 3.44 25.89 -21.18
CA GLU A 105 4.37 26.97 -20.84
C GLU A 105 5.71 26.46 -20.29
N ILE A 106 5.70 25.30 -19.64
CA ILE A 106 6.88 24.67 -19.08
C ILE A 106 7.12 23.28 -19.68
N SER A 107 8.38 22.96 -19.96
CA SER A 107 8.77 21.67 -20.55
C SER A 107 8.48 20.49 -19.62
N SER A 108 8.45 19.27 -20.18
CA SER A 108 8.35 18.02 -19.42
C SER A 108 9.46 17.84 -18.39
N GLU A 109 10.68 18.24 -18.74
CA GLU A 109 11.87 18.14 -17.89
C GLU A 109 11.76 19.12 -16.73
N ARG A 110 11.30 20.36 -17.01
CA ARG A 110 11.08 21.36 -15.97
C ARG A 110 9.99 20.94 -15.01
N ARG A 111 8.89 20.34 -15.49
CA ARG A 111 7.86 19.75 -14.62
C ARG A 111 8.43 18.65 -13.73
N ALA A 112 9.23 17.73 -14.28
CA ALA A 112 9.87 16.68 -13.49
C ALA A 112 10.82 17.25 -12.42
N GLN A 113 11.55 18.31 -12.76
CA GLN A 113 12.39 19.03 -11.81
C GLN A 113 11.56 19.65 -10.66
N ILE A 114 10.48 20.37 -10.98
CA ILE A 114 9.58 20.98 -9.98
C ILE A 114 9.00 19.90 -9.06
N VAL A 115 8.60 18.74 -9.60
CA VAL A 115 8.13 17.63 -8.76
C VAL A 115 9.24 17.15 -7.83
N ARG A 116 10.47 16.93 -8.33
CA ARG A 116 11.59 16.51 -7.47
C ARG A 116 11.87 17.53 -6.36
N GLU A 117 11.91 18.81 -6.70
CA GLU A 117 12.11 19.92 -5.74
C GLU A 117 10.99 19.96 -4.72
N SER A 118 9.73 19.74 -5.12
CA SER A 118 8.58 19.67 -4.22
C SER A 118 8.74 18.56 -3.18
N TYR A 119 9.19 17.37 -3.58
CA TYR A 119 9.47 16.28 -2.64
C TYR A 119 10.66 16.59 -1.71
N GLN A 120 11.69 17.27 -2.20
CA GLN A 120 12.83 17.71 -1.39
C GLN A 120 12.42 18.75 -0.34
N HIS A 121 11.60 19.73 -0.73
CA HIS A 121 11.03 20.71 0.19
C HIS A 121 10.14 20.04 1.24
N PHE A 122 9.26 19.13 0.81
CA PHE A 122 8.43 18.37 1.73
C PHE A 122 9.25 17.57 2.75
N ALA A 123 10.28 16.85 2.29
CA ALA A 123 11.17 16.11 3.17
C ALA A 123 11.87 17.05 4.17
N ARG A 124 12.33 18.22 3.73
CA ARG A 124 12.92 19.22 4.61
C ARG A 124 11.96 19.68 5.69
N THR A 125 10.72 20.04 5.33
CA THR A 125 9.69 20.45 6.29
C THR A 125 9.41 19.34 7.31
N MET A 126 9.35 18.08 6.87
CA MET A 126 9.15 16.94 7.78
C MET A 126 10.32 16.76 8.75
N LEU A 127 11.57 16.96 8.29
CA LEU A 127 12.73 16.91 9.18
C LEU A 127 12.78 18.12 10.14
N ASP A 128 12.37 19.30 9.68
CA ASP A 128 12.34 20.52 10.50
C ASP A 128 11.37 20.37 11.70
N PHE A 129 10.30 19.57 11.60
CA PHE A 129 9.40 19.29 12.72
C PHE A 129 10.09 18.64 13.92
N PHE A 130 11.21 17.92 13.72
CA PHE A 130 11.95 17.34 14.85
C PHE A 130 12.67 18.39 15.72
N TRP A 131 12.80 19.64 15.24
CA TRP A 131 13.34 20.77 16.00
C TRP A 131 12.27 21.78 16.43
N SER A 132 11.01 21.56 16.09
CA SER A 132 9.93 22.40 16.63
C SER A 132 9.88 22.18 18.15
N PRO A 133 9.88 23.25 18.97
CA PRO A 133 9.60 23.12 20.39
C PRO A 133 8.24 22.45 20.58
N ARG A 134 8.17 21.51 21.53
CA ARG A 134 6.96 20.76 21.85
C ARG A 134 6.02 21.58 22.72
#